data_AF-A0A9E3GKF5-F1
#
_entry.id   AF-A0A9E3GKF5-F1
#
_cell.length_a   1.000
_cell.length_b   1.000
_cell.length_c   1.000
_cell.angle_alpha   90.00
_cell.angle_beta   90.00
_cell.angle_gamma   90.00
#
_symmetry.space_group_name_H-M   'P 1'
#
loop_
_entity.id
_entity.type
_entity.pdbx_description
1 polymer ?
#
loop_
_entity_poly.entity_id
_entity_poly.type
_entity_poly.pdbx_seq_one_letter_code
_entity_poly.pdbx_strand_id
1 'polypeptide(L)'
;MKKVKTKLNAEKRKLALKGFEKFFEQENNIYRKEYYSQKERLDKDTINAFETATQVVEKTYPPKDVAQLMVFQKKYGDACNVVGKDSCFHFKVYDNEHKETETNYNGQTVKKELKKHFDFKLNGNLNGVDSYSSSNDGDKFAFAYYHDHLKQKDLMPNVLVKQGEKSSPYHIQHADKCRTELGINGESGISQQWKDKYALDVIGTSYCRTRVINIHREDFEILCDWQSSKQKLVSAYETWQKNNIDRLDLVEKTIKQYSVVDDVIELAKKIGFDLSERDLEIHSTEISFYNTNNVAQLLNDMKPKAKESRADKIARVKAYQQSVAVN
;
A
#
# COMPACT_ATOMS: atom_id res chain seq x y z
N MET A 1 20.46 -16.31 48.09
CA MET A 1 21.50 -15.69 47.24
C MET A 1 20.95 -14.39 46.66
N LYS A 2 21.62 -13.24 46.86
CA LYS A 2 21.20 -11.99 46.20
C LYS A 2 21.39 -12.19 44.69
N LYS A 3 20.30 -12.12 43.91
CA LYS A 3 20.34 -12.16 42.45
C LYS A 3 21.31 -11.06 41.99
N VAL A 4 22.35 -11.41 41.24
CA VAL A 4 23.30 -10.44 40.69
C VAL A 4 22.52 -9.55 39.73
N LYS A 5 22.49 -8.24 40.00
CA LYS A 5 21.75 -7.29 39.16
C LYS A 5 22.53 -7.06 37.87
N THR A 6 21.91 -7.39 36.76
CA THR A 6 22.52 -7.22 35.44
C THR A 6 22.42 -5.76 34.99
N LYS A 7 23.56 -5.20 34.59
CA LYS A 7 23.65 -3.80 34.14
C LYS A 7 22.98 -3.60 32.78
N LEU A 8 22.26 -2.50 32.64
CA LEU A 8 21.65 -2.08 31.38
C LEU A 8 22.66 -1.26 30.56
N ASN A 9 23.25 -1.89 29.53
CA ASN A 9 24.16 -1.23 28.58
C ASN A 9 23.40 -0.72 27.33
N ALA A 10 24.11 -0.09 26.38
CA ALA A 10 23.50 0.48 25.17
C ALA A 10 22.85 -0.59 24.27
N GLU A 11 23.51 -1.73 24.07
CA GLU A 11 22.98 -2.83 23.27
C GLU A 11 21.70 -3.43 23.87
N LYS A 12 21.68 -3.64 25.19
CA LYS A 12 20.48 -4.11 25.91
C LYS A 12 19.32 -3.12 25.79
N ARG A 13 19.56 -1.81 25.81
CA ARG A 13 18.52 -0.78 25.55
C ARG A 13 17.98 -0.89 24.14
N LYS A 14 18.84 -1.07 23.13
CA LYS A 14 18.44 -1.23 21.74
C LYS A 14 17.59 -2.50 21.52
N LEU A 15 17.97 -3.61 22.13
CA LEU A 15 17.20 -4.86 22.09
C LEU A 15 15.84 -4.70 22.78
N ALA A 16 15.80 -4.06 23.95
CA ALA A 16 14.56 -3.77 24.65
C ALA A 16 13.62 -2.93 23.77
N LEU A 17 14.12 -1.85 23.15
CA LEU A 17 13.32 -1.01 22.26
C LEU A 17 12.73 -1.77 21.08
N LYS A 18 13.52 -2.63 20.43
CA LYS A 18 13.01 -3.51 19.36
C LYS A 18 11.91 -4.45 19.87
N GLY A 19 12.02 -4.93 21.11
CA GLY A 19 10.99 -5.74 21.77
C GLY A 19 9.69 -4.96 21.98
N PHE A 20 9.77 -3.76 22.57
CA PHE A 20 8.61 -2.89 22.77
C PHE A 20 7.96 -2.46 21.45
N GLU A 21 8.76 -2.13 20.42
CA GLU A 21 8.26 -1.79 19.09
C GLU A 21 7.38 -2.92 18.52
N LYS A 22 7.91 -4.16 18.53
CA LYS A 22 7.17 -5.35 18.09
C LYS A 22 5.91 -5.59 18.91
N PHE A 23 6.00 -5.43 20.24
CA PHE A 23 4.85 -5.57 21.13
C PHE A 23 3.73 -4.57 20.78
N PHE A 24 4.05 -3.28 20.61
CA PHE A 24 3.07 -2.25 20.26
C PHE A 24 2.47 -2.45 18.86
N GLU A 25 3.25 -2.94 17.91
CA GLU A 25 2.76 -3.25 16.56
C GLU A 25 1.84 -4.47 16.52
N GLN A 26 2.03 -5.45 17.41
CA GLN A 26 1.18 -6.64 17.47
C GLN A 26 -0.04 -6.47 18.38
N GLU A 27 0.00 -5.49 19.28
CA GLU A 27 -1.07 -5.21 20.25
C GLU A 27 -2.41 -5.00 19.55
N ASN A 28 -3.42 -5.73 20.02
CA ASN A 28 -4.77 -5.62 19.48
C ASN A 28 -5.47 -4.38 20.07
N ASN A 29 -5.39 -3.26 19.37
CA ASN A 29 -6.03 -2.00 19.77
C ASN A 29 -6.97 -1.47 18.68
N ILE A 30 -7.73 -0.42 19.02
CA ILE A 30 -8.73 0.18 18.13
C ILE A 30 -8.11 0.71 16.83
N TYR A 31 -6.90 1.28 16.87
CA TYR A 31 -6.24 1.86 15.71
C TYR A 31 -5.76 0.78 14.74
N ARG A 32 -5.20 -0.32 15.27
CA ARG A 32 -4.80 -1.47 14.46
C ARG A 32 -6.01 -2.13 13.80
N LYS A 33 -7.10 -2.32 14.54
CA LYS A 33 -8.37 -2.87 13.99
C LYS A 33 -8.93 -1.99 12.88
N GLU A 34 -8.95 -0.67 13.09
CA GLU A 34 -9.42 0.29 12.08
C GLU A 34 -8.57 0.25 10.81
N TYR A 35 -7.24 0.23 10.94
CA TYR A 35 -6.34 0.11 9.79
C TYR A 35 -6.62 -1.16 8.94
N TYR A 36 -6.73 -2.34 9.56
CA TYR A 36 -7.02 -3.57 8.81
C TYR A 36 -8.45 -3.60 8.25
N SER A 37 -9.43 -3.00 8.94
CA SER A 37 -10.79 -2.82 8.43
C SER A 37 -10.82 -1.96 7.16
N GLN A 38 -10.14 -0.81 7.18
CA GLN A 38 -10.01 0.06 6.00
C GLN A 38 -9.24 -0.63 4.87
N LYS A 39 -8.27 -1.48 5.19
CA LYS A 39 -7.52 -2.25 4.19
C LYS A 39 -8.42 -3.26 3.46
N GLU A 40 -9.21 -4.03 4.19
CA GLU A 40 -10.17 -4.99 3.59
C GLU A 40 -11.22 -4.26 2.74
N ARG A 41 -11.73 -3.11 3.23
CA ARG A 41 -12.65 -2.27 2.46
C ARG A 41 -11.99 -1.78 1.17
N LEU A 42 -10.77 -1.27 1.25
CA LEU A 42 -10.06 -0.76 0.08
C LEU A 42 -9.79 -1.84 -0.96
N ASP A 43 -9.53 -3.08 -0.55
CA ASP A 43 -9.36 -4.19 -1.49
C ASP A 43 -10.60 -4.39 -2.35
N LYS A 44 -11.79 -4.34 -1.75
CA LYS A 44 -13.08 -4.44 -2.45
C LYS A 44 -13.33 -3.21 -3.31
N ASP A 45 -13.14 -2.01 -2.76
CA ASP A 45 -13.36 -0.75 -3.46
C ASP A 45 -12.43 -0.61 -4.67
N THR A 46 -11.19 -1.10 -4.58
CA THR A 46 -10.21 -1.07 -5.70
C THR A 46 -10.60 -2.00 -6.83
N ILE A 47 -11.12 -3.20 -6.52
CA ILE A 47 -11.63 -4.12 -7.54
C ILE A 47 -12.82 -3.46 -8.25
N ASN A 48 -13.82 -3.01 -7.50
CA ASN A 48 -15.02 -2.39 -8.06
C ASN A 48 -14.68 -1.15 -8.92
N ALA A 49 -13.84 -0.25 -8.40
CA ALA A 49 -13.43 0.94 -9.13
C ALA A 49 -12.64 0.62 -10.40
N PHE A 50 -11.78 -0.40 -10.38
CA PHE A 50 -11.04 -0.79 -11.58
C PHE A 50 -11.94 -1.46 -12.62
N GLU A 51 -12.92 -2.27 -12.19
CA GLU A 51 -13.94 -2.84 -13.08
C GLU A 51 -14.78 -1.72 -13.73
N THR A 52 -15.23 -0.73 -12.97
CA THR A 52 -15.93 0.46 -13.49
C THR A 52 -15.05 1.22 -14.49
N ALA A 53 -13.79 1.49 -14.14
CA ALA A 53 -12.86 2.17 -15.05
C ALA A 53 -12.64 1.35 -16.34
N THR A 54 -12.53 0.03 -16.23
CA THR A 54 -12.39 -0.88 -17.38
C THR A 54 -13.56 -0.74 -18.34
N GLN A 55 -14.80 -0.81 -17.85
CA GLN A 55 -16.00 -0.68 -18.68
C GLN A 55 -16.05 0.67 -19.42
N VAL A 56 -15.71 1.76 -18.72
CA VAL A 56 -15.72 3.12 -19.29
C VAL A 56 -14.60 3.30 -20.34
N VAL A 57 -13.41 2.80 -20.04
CA VAL A 57 -12.24 2.89 -20.93
C VAL A 57 -12.44 2.03 -22.17
N GLU A 58 -12.90 0.78 -22.04
CA GLU A 58 -13.13 -0.12 -23.18
C GLU A 58 -14.30 0.35 -24.06
N LYS A 59 -15.29 1.05 -23.50
CA LYS A 59 -16.33 1.73 -24.29
C LYS A 59 -15.75 2.87 -25.12
N THR A 60 -14.74 3.56 -24.61
CA THR A 60 -14.07 4.68 -25.29
C THR A 60 -13.02 4.21 -26.29
N TYR A 61 -12.33 3.12 -25.97
CA TYR A 61 -11.31 2.46 -26.77
C TYR A 61 -11.70 0.98 -26.95
N PRO A 62 -12.57 0.66 -27.93
CA PRO A 62 -13.04 -0.70 -28.13
C PRO A 62 -11.88 -1.70 -28.24
N PRO A 63 -11.92 -2.85 -27.53
CA PRO A 63 -10.81 -3.82 -27.55
C PRO A 63 -10.42 -4.30 -28.95
N LYS A 64 -11.39 -4.35 -29.88
CA LYS A 64 -11.14 -4.67 -31.29
C LYS A 64 -10.27 -3.64 -32.00
N ASP A 65 -10.50 -2.36 -31.73
CA ASP A 65 -9.74 -1.26 -32.33
C ASP A 65 -8.33 -1.19 -31.74
N VAL A 66 -8.23 -1.36 -30.42
CA VAL A 66 -6.95 -1.51 -29.71
C VAL A 66 -6.12 -2.65 -30.31
N ALA A 67 -6.71 -3.84 -30.47
CA ALA A 67 -6.02 -5.00 -31.04
C ALA A 67 -5.56 -4.74 -32.48
N GLN A 68 -6.39 -4.10 -33.30
CA GLN A 68 -6.04 -3.74 -34.68
C GLN A 68 -4.86 -2.76 -34.73
N LEU A 69 -4.84 -1.77 -33.84
CA LEU A 69 -3.74 -0.81 -33.75
C LEU A 69 -2.44 -1.45 -33.23
N MET A 70 -2.53 -2.37 -32.26
CA MET A 70 -1.38 -3.13 -31.78
C MET A 70 -0.73 -3.98 -32.88
N VAL A 71 -1.51 -4.51 -33.85
CA VAL A 71 -0.96 -5.21 -35.02
C VAL A 71 -0.09 -4.27 -35.86
N PHE A 72 -0.55 -3.05 -36.13
CA PHE A 72 0.23 -2.05 -36.87
C PHE A 72 1.46 -1.59 -36.08
N GLN A 73 1.32 -1.36 -34.78
CA GLN A 73 2.43 -1.02 -33.88
C GLN A 73 3.52 -2.10 -33.90
N LYS A 74 3.15 -3.38 -33.84
CA LYS A 74 4.11 -4.49 -33.93
C LYS A 74 4.81 -4.56 -35.29
N LYS A 75 4.12 -4.20 -36.38
CA LYS A 75 4.65 -4.29 -37.75
C LYS A 75 5.55 -3.11 -38.12
N TYR A 76 5.18 -1.91 -37.71
CA TYR A 76 5.81 -0.66 -38.15
C TYR A 76 6.55 0.10 -37.03
N GLY A 77 6.53 -0.43 -35.80
CA GLY A 77 7.24 0.14 -34.65
C GLY A 77 6.73 1.53 -34.29
N ASP A 78 7.66 2.44 -34.03
CA ASP A 78 7.38 3.79 -33.54
C ASP A 78 6.47 4.61 -34.46
N ALA A 79 6.48 4.33 -35.77
CA ALA A 79 5.60 4.99 -36.74
C ALA A 79 4.10 4.72 -36.49
N CYS A 80 3.76 3.69 -35.70
CA CYS A 80 2.39 3.32 -35.33
C CYS A 80 2.23 3.10 -33.83
N ASN A 81 3.12 3.66 -32.99
CA ASN A 81 3.05 3.51 -31.54
C ASN A 81 1.98 4.43 -30.93
N VAL A 82 0.72 3.99 -31.04
CA VAL A 82 -0.47 4.76 -30.64
C VAL A 82 -1.30 4.06 -29.56
N VAL A 83 -0.92 2.84 -29.16
CA VAL A 83 -1.53 2.13 -28.05
C VAL A 83 -0.57 2.12 -26.87
N GLY A 84 -0.99 2.73 -25.77
CA GLY A 84 -0.30 2.74 -24.50
C GLY A 84 -1.01 1.88 -23.46
N LYS A 85 -0.30 1.52 -22.40
CA LYS A 85 -0.87 0.85 -21.23
C LYS A 85 -0.77 1.75 -20.02
N ASP A 86 -1.90 2.26 -19.56
CA ASP A 86 -2.00 3.29 -18.54
C ASP A 86 -2.66 2.79 -17.26
N SER A 87 -2.21 3.30 -16.11
CA SER A 87 -2.84 3.10 -14.79
C SER A 87 -3.47 4.38 -14.23
N CYS A 88 -3.55 5.43 -15.04
CA CYS A 88 -4.04 6.75 -14.62
C CYS A 88 -5.01 7.30 -15.65
N PHE A 89 -6.15 7.84 -15.20
CA PHE A 89 -7.22 8.27 -16.08
C PHE A 89 -7.84 9.57 -15.60
N HIS A 90 -8.06 10.50 -16.53
CA HIS A 90 -8.88 11.68 -16.31
C HIS A 90 -10.29 11.41 -16.79
N PHE A 91 -11.23 11.33 -15.85
CA PHE A 91 -12.64 11.19 -16.17
C PHE A 91 -13.38 12.52 -15.98
N LYS A 92 -14.32 12.81 -16.88
CA LYS A 92 -15.23 13.95 -16.82
C LYS A 92 -16.67 13.48 -16.92
N VAL A 93 -17.53 13.90 -16.00
CA VAL A 93 -18.97 13.61 -16.07
C VAL A 93 -19.57 14.30 -17.30
N TYR A 94 -20.45 13.62 -18.03
CA TYR A 94 -21.12 14.22 -19.19
C TYR A 94 -21.83 15.54 -18.82
N ASP A 95 -21.67 16.56 -19.68
CA ASP A 95 -22.19 17.93 -19.44
C ASP A 95 -23.73 17.98 -19.32
N ASN A 96 -24.45 16.97 -19.80
CA ASN A 96 -25.91 16.84 -19.68
C ASN A 96 -26.37 16.21 -18.35
N GLU A 97 -25.49 15.53 -17.62
CA GLU A 97 -25.77 14.85 -16.34
C GLU A 97 -25.41 15.70 -15.11
N HIS A 98 -24.83 16.88 -15.32
CA HIS A 98 -24.45 17.80 -14.26
C HIS A 98 -24.73 19.25 -14.62
N LYS A 99 -25.42 19.98 -13.72
CA LYS A 99 -25.82 21.39 -13.92
C LYS A 99 -25.34 22.30 -12.78
N GLU A 100 -24.47 21.85 -11.89
CA GLU A 100 -23.94 22.74 -10.86
C GLU A 100 -23.09 23.83 -11.51
N THR A 101 -23.08 24.99 -10.88
CA THR A 101 -22.29 26.14 -11.30
C THR A 101 -21.34 26.54 -10.19
N GLU A 102 -20.26 27.20 -10.56
CA GLU A 102 -19.27 27.76 -9.64
C GLU A 102 -18.91 29.19 -10.07
N THR A 103 -18.38 29.97 -9.14
CA THR A 103 -17.91 31.33 -9.42
C THR A 103 -16.44 31.27 -9.81
N ASN A 104 -16.10 31.68 -11.03
CA ASN A 104 -14.71 31.73 -11.49
C ASN A 104 -13.94 32.89 -10.84
N TYR A 105 -12.63 32.97 -11.08
CA TYR A 105 -11.76 34.05 -10.57
C TYR A 105 -12.19 35.47 -10.96
N ASN A 106 -13.01 35.59 -12.02
CA ASN A 106 -13.55 36.86 -12.49
C ASN A 106 -14.92 37.20 -11.88
N GLY A 107 -15.40 36.41 -10.90
CA GLY A 107 -16.71 36.61 -10.27
C GLY A 107 -17.90 36.14 -11.11
N GLN A 108 -17.67 35.42 -12.22
CA GLN A 108 -18.73 34.96 -13.11
C GLN A 108 -19.19 33.55 -12.74
N THR A 109 -20.51 33.34 -12.73
CA THR A 109 -21.10 32.01 -12.60
C THR A 109 -20.85 31.21 -13.89
N VAL A 110 -20.02 30.17 -13.80
CA VAL A 110 -19.72 29.23 -14.88
C VAL A 110 -20.25 27.85 -14.52
N LYS A 111 -20.44 26.96 -15.52
CA LYS A 111 -20.74 25.56 -15.23
C LYS A 111 -19.55 24.92 -14.54
N LYS A 112 -19.80 24.22 -13.43
CA LYS A 112 -18.80 23.47 -12.71
C LYS A 112 -18.44 22.23 -13.51
N GLU A 113 -17.15 22.04 -13.79
CA GLU A 113 -16.67 20.83 -14.43
C GLU A 113 -16.39 19.75 -13.38
N LEU A 114 -17.16 18.66 -13.39
CA LEU A 114 -16.82 17.46 -12.64
C LEU A 114 -15.80 16.63 -13.42
N LYS A 115 -14.53 17.02 -13.27
CA LYS A 115 -13.37 16.32 -13.84
C LYS A 115 -12.40 15.96 -12.72
N LYS A 116 -11.90 14.72 -12.72
CA LYS A 116 -10.91 14.28 -11.73
C LYS A 116 -9.94 13.27 -12.31
N HIS A 117 -8.75 13.24 -11.73
CA HIS A 117 -7.71 12.27 -12.02
C HIS A 117 -7.79 11.10 -11.05
N PHE A 118 -7.89 9.88 -11.59
CA PHE A 118 -7.92 8.64 -10.82
C PHE A 118 -6.67 7.83 -11.15
N ASP A 119 -5.82 7.67 -10.14
CA ASP A 119 -4.48 7.08 -10.29
C ASP A 119 -4.41 5.74 -9.56
N PHE A 120 -4.47 4.67 -10.36
CA PHE A 120 -4.38 3.29 -9.90
C PHE A 120 -2.93 2.82 -9.74
N LYS A 121 -1.91 3.65 -10.00
CA LYS A 121 -0.52 3.27 -9.69
C LYS A 121 -0.36 3.02 -8.18
N LEU A 122 0.59 2.16 -7.83
CA LEU A 122 0.88 1.87 -6.42
C LEU A 122 1.36 3.11 -5.66
N ASN A 123 2.17 3.95 -6.30
CA ASN A 123 2.55 5.27 -5.80
C ASN A 123 1.70 6.38 -6.44
N GLY A 124 0.47 6.04 -6.84
CA GLY A 124 -0.45 6.97 -7.47
C GLY A 124 -0.98 7.99 -6.49
N ASN A 125 -1.40 9.14 -7.01
CA ASN A 125 -1.92 10.23 -6.20
C ASN A 125 -3.11 9.81 -5.29
N LEU A 126 -3.20 10.42 -4.09
CA LEU A 126 -4.26 10.21 -3.09
C LEU A 126 -5.52 11.08 -3.27
N ASN A 127 -5.37 12.32 -3.70
CA ASN A 127 -6.41 13.36 -3.73
C ASN A 127 -6.92 13.74 -5.13
N GLY A 128 -6.40 13.12 -6.19
CA GLY A 128 -6.76 13.39 -7.58
C GLY A 128 -6.26 14.76 -8.06
N VAL A 129 -5.38 15.41 -7.30
CA VAL A 129 -4.81 16.72 -7.64
C VAL A 129 -3.54 16.49 -8.44
N ASP A 130 -3.54 16.98 -9.68
CA ASP A 130 -2.43 16.93 -10.63
C ASP A 130 -1.24 17.83 -10.27
N SER A 131 -0.88 17.96 -9.00
CA SER A 131 0.27 18.78 -8.60
C SER A 131 1.56 17.98 -8.72
N TYR A 132 2.55 18.54 -9.42
CA TYR A 132 3.93 18.05 -9.47
C TYR A 132 4.68 18.16 -8.11
N SER A 133 4.01 18.60 -7.04
CA SER A 133 4.68 19.23 -5.89
C SER A 133 4.74 18.42 -4.58
N SER A 134 3.99 17.33 -4.40
CA SER A 134 4.14 16.51 -3.18
C SER A 134 4.78 15.15 -3.50
N SER A 135 6.11 15.14 -3.60
CA SER A 135 6.92 13.99 -4.02
C SER A 135 6.84 12.73 -3.13
N ASN A 136 5.92 12.66 -2.17
CA ASN A 136 5.80 11.55 -1.20
C ASN A 136 4.36 11.11 -0.91
N ASP A 137 3.32 11.78 -1.43
CA ASP A 137 1.93 11.41 -1.08
C ASP A 137 1.52 10.05 -1.65
N GLY A 138 1.99 9.72 -2.85
CA GLY A 138 1.79 8.40 -3.45
C GLY A 138 2.45 7.27 -2.65
N ASP A 139 3.64 7.52 -2.11
CA ASP A 139 4.37 6.53 -1.31
C ASP A 139 3.66 6.24 0.03
N LYS A 140 2.90 7.19 0.58
CA LYS A 140 2.11 6.96 1.80
C LYS A 140 1.14 5.80 1.60
N PHE A 141 0.44 5.75 0.48
CA PHE A 141 -0.44 4.63 0.16
C PHE A 141 0.35 3.34 0.02
N ALA A 142 1.42 3.34 -0.79
CA ALA A 142 2.24 2.16 -1.03
C ALA A 142 2.79 1.57 0.28
N PHE A 143 3.34 2.41 1.16
CA PHE A 143 3.95 1.98 2.43
C PHE A 143 2.89 1.53 3.44
N ALA A 144 1.75 2.23 3.49
CA ALA A 144 0.63 1.83 4.34
C ALA A 144 0.05 0.50 3.88
N TYR A 145 -0.20 0.33 2.59
CA TYR A 145 -0.82 -0.87 2.03
C TYR A 145 0.10 -2.09 2.15
N TYR A 146 1.41 -1.92 1.90
CA TYR A 146 2.42 -2.99 2.05
C TYR A 146 3.16 -2.99 3.39
N HIS A 147 2.58 -2.42 4.46
CA HIS A 147 3.20 -2.34 5.78
C HIS A 147 3.75 -3.70 6.27
N ASP A 148 2.92 -4.74 6.25
CA ASP A 148 3.31 -6.07 6.76
C ASP A 148 4.46 -6.67 5.94
N HIS A 149 4.45 -6.53 4.61
CA HIS A 149 5.51 -6.98 3.71
C HIS A 149 6.83 -6.26 4.03
N LEU A 150 6.79 -4.94 4.13
CA LEU A 150 7.97 -4.12 4.44
C LEU A 150 8.54 -4.45 5.83
N LYS A 151 7.69 -4.64 6.85
CA LYS A 151 8.15 -5.05 8.18
C LYS A 151 8.76 -6.45 8.19
N GLN A 152 8.22 -7.40 7.40
CA GLN A 152 8.83 -8.75 7.26
C GLN A 152 10.24 -8.70 6.67
N LYS A 153 10.57 -7.66 5.89
CA LYS A 153 11.89 -7.41 5.33
C LYS A 153 12.80 -6.56 6.23
N ASP A 154 12.42 -6.34 7.49
CA ASP A 154 13.12 -5.46 8.44
C ASP A 154 13.26 -4.01 7.93
N LEU A 155 12.28 -3.55 7.16
CA LEU A 155 12.19 -2.16 6.68
C LEU A 155 11.25 -1.32 7.55
N MET A 156 11.31 0.00 7.37
CA MET A 156 10.64 0.99 8.22
C MET A 156 9.55 1.74 7.44
N PRO A 157 8.38 1.12 7.16
CA PRO A 157 7.31 1.75 6.38
C PRO A 157 6.69 2.98 7.07
N ASN A 158 6.81 3.10 8.39
CA ASN A 158 6.32 4.24 9.17
C ASN A 158 7.28 5.45 9.15
N VAL A 159 8.37 5.40 8.38
CA VAL A 159 9.29 6.54 8.20
C VAL A 159 8.58 7.81 7.76
N LEU A 160 7.57 7.70 6.90
CA LEU A 160 6.80 8.85 6.43
C LEU A 160 5.91 9.47 7.53
N VAL A 161 5.55 8.69 8.56
CA VAL A 161 4.74 9.13 9.70
C VAL A 161 5.61 9.77 10.78
N LYS A 162 6.84 9.29 10.95
CA LYS A 162 7.76 9.75 11.99
C LYS A 162 7.98 11.27 11.94
N GLN A 163 8.01 11.93 13.10
CA GLN A 163 8.29 13.36 13.18
C GLN A 163 9.73 13.68 12.77
N GLY A 164 9.96 14.90 12.30
CA GLY A 164 11.27 15.41 11.90
C GLY A 164 11.31 15.94 10.48
N GLU A 165 12.48 16.47 10.10
CA GLU A 165 12.70 17.02 8.78
C GLU A 165 12.69 15.90 7.72
N LYS A 166 11.74 15.96 6.79
CA LYS A 166 11.55 14.92 5.76
C LYS A 166 12.71 14.86 4.75
N SER A 167 13.46 15.95 4.61
CA SER A 167 14.72 16.05 3.84
C SER A 167 15.95 15.50 4.58
N SER A 168 15.81 15.05 5.83
CA SER A 168 16.95 14.48 6.57
C SER A 168 17.46 13.18 5.92
N PRO A 169 18.78 12.90 5.97
CA PRO A 169 19.35 11.66 5.42
C PRO A 169 18.69 10.39 5.95
N TYR A 170 18.26 10.39 7.21
CA TYR A 170 17.56 9.27 7.83
C TYR A 170 16.21 8.97 7.14
N HIS A 171 15.38 9.99 6.94
CA HIS A 171 14.07 9.81 6.32
C HIS A 171 14.21 9.37 4.86
N ILE A 172 15.12 10.00 4.11
CA ILE A 172 15.38 9.68 2.71
C ILE A 172 15.85 8.23 2.57
N GLN A 173 16.89 7.82 3.31
CA GLN A 173 17.45 6.47 3.19
C GLN A 173 16.45 5.37 3.53
N HIS A 174 15.64 5.56 4.59
CA HIS A 174 14.65 4.55 4.96
C HIS A 174 13.45 4.52 3.99
N ALA A 175 13.03 5.68 3.46
CA ALA A 175 12.00 5.73 2.43
C ALA A 175 12.49 5.07 1.14
N ASP A 176 13.73 5.34 0.71
CA ASP A 176 14.30 4.78 -0.51
C ASP A 176 14.47 3.26 -0.44
N LYS A 177 14.82 2.71 0.73
CA LYS A 177 14.83 1.25 0.94
C LYS A 177 13.43 0.66 0.74
N CYS A 178 12.39 1.30 1.26
CA CYS A 178 11.01 0.86 1.06
C CYS A 178 10.59 0.98 -0.41
N ARG A 179 10.91 2.10 -1.09
CA ARG A 179 10.64 2.27 -2.53
C ARG A 179 11.33 1.21 -3.38
N THR A 180 12.57 0.88 -3.05
CA THR A 180 13.36 -0.12 -3.76
C THR A 180 12.76 -1.50 -3.59
N GLU A 181 12.39 -1.89 -2.37
CA GLU A 181 11.74 -3.19 -2.10
C GLU A 181 10.39 -3.30 -2.82
N LEU A 182 9.60 -2.23 -2.86
CA LEU A 182 8.34 -2.21 -3.60
C LEU A 182 8.54 -2.12 -5.12
N GLY A 183 9.73 -1.74 -5.60
CA GLY A 183 10.03 -1.56 -7.00
C GLY A 183 9.45 -0.28 -7.63
N ILE A 184 9.16 0.74 -6.82
CA ILE A 184 8.51 1.99 -7.25
C ILE A 184 9.38 2.76 -8.25
N ASN A 185 10.68 2.89 -7.97
CA ASN A 185 11.58 3.71 -8.79
C ASN A 185 11.90 3.12 -10.17
N GLY A 186 11.69 1.80 -10.33
CA GLY A 186 12.03 1.08 -11.57
C GLY A 186 10.83 0.41 -12.22
N GLU A 187 9.61 0.67 -11.73
CA GLU A 187 8.39 -0.08 -12.10
C GLU A 187 8.68 -1.59 -12.23
N SER A 188 9.15 -2.19 -11.14
CA SER A 188 9.58 -3.60 -11.10
C SER A 188 8.96 -4.31 -9.90
N GLY A 189 9.12 -5.63 -9.81
CA GLY A 189 8.66 -6.40 -8.65
C GLY A 189 7.19 -6.18 -8.31
N ILE A 190 6.92 -5.71 -7.08
CA ILE A 190 5.57 -5.48 -6.56
C ILE A 190 4.87 -4.35 -7.33
N SER A 191 5.55 -3.24 -7.60
CA SER A 191 5.01 -2.13 -8.39
C SER A 191 4.61 -2.57 -9.80
N GLN A 192 5.41 -3.43 -10.44
CA GLN A 192 5.06 -3.95 -11.77
C GLN A 192 3.87 -4.92 -11.69
N GLN A 193 3.84 -5.84 -10.73
CA GLN A 193 2.70 -6.75 -10.53
C GLN A 193 1.40 -5.98 -10.27
N TRP A 194 1.48 -4.89 -9.50
CA TRP A 194 0.36 -3.99 -9.27
C TRP A 194 -0.09 -3.31 -10.57
N LYS A 195 0.86 -2.76 -11.34
CA LYS A 195 0.59 -2.14 -12.65
C LYS A 195 -0.04 -3.14 -13.61
N ASP A 196 0.45 -4.37 -13.66
CA ASP A 196 -0.09 -5.41 -14.54
C ASP A 196 -1.55 -5.74 -14.23
N LYS A 197 -1.94 -5.68 -12.95
CA LYS A 197 -3.32 -5.87 -12.49
C LYS A 197 -4.21 -4.65 -12.75
N TYR A 198 -3.65 -3.45 -12.63
CA TYR A 198 -4.41 -2.19 -12.66
C TYR A 198 -3.92 -1.25 -13.76
N ALA A 199 -3.83 -1.76 -14.98
CA ALA A 199 -3.57 -0.95 -16.16
C ALA A 199 -4.42 -1.40 -17.35
N LEU A 200 -4.85 -0.43 -18.15
CA LEU A 200 -5.72 -0.62 -19.30
C LEU A 200 -5.05 -0.10 -20.56
N ASP A 201 -5.36 -0.74 -21.69
CA ASP A 201 -4.92 -0.28 -22.99
C ASP A 201 -5.71 0.97 -23.40
N VAL A 202 -5.00 2.00 -23.84
CA VAL A 202 -5.57 3.28 -24.25
C VAL A 202 -5.01 3.71 -25.60
N ILE A 203 -5.81 4.40 -26.39
CA ILE A 203 -5.40 4.95 -27.68
C ILE A 203 -4.97 6.42 -27.50
N GLY A 204 -3.77 6.76 -27.94
CA GLY A 204 -3.21 8.12 -27.94
C GLY A 204 -1.79 8.22 -27.39
N THR A 205 -1.16 9.40 -27.51
CA THR A 205 0.22 9.65 -27.06
C THR A 205 0.37 9.55 -25.54
N SER A 206 1.57 9.24 -25.04
CA SER A 206 1.88 8.67 -23.71
C SER A 206 1.45 9.44 -22.44
N TYR A 207 0.68 10.53 -22.51
CA TYR A 207 0.33 11.37 -21.37
C TYR A 207 -1.15 11.28 -21.01
N CYS A 208 -1.51 10.67 -19.86
CA CYS A 208 -2.92 10.54 -19.45
C CYS A 208 -3.65 11.90 -19.34
N ARG A 209 -2.93 13.00 -19.06
CA ARG A 209 -3.47 14.36 -19.00
C ARG A 209 -4.11 14.89 -20.28
N THR A 210 -3.70 14.38 -21.45
CA THR A 210 -4.28 14.82 -22.74
C THR A 210 -5.56 14.06 -23.08
N ARG A 211 -5.84 12.94 -22.40
CA ARG A 211 -7.02 12.10 -22.59
C ARG A 211 -8.03 12.34 -21.49
N VAL A 212 -9.10 13.06 -21.80
CA VAL A 212 -10.27 13.14 -20.92
C VAL A 212 -11.33 12.20 -21.43
N ILE A 213 -11.70 11.21 -20.62
CA ILE A 213 -12.71 10.21 -20.97
C ILE A 213 -14.03 10.62 -20.30
N ASN A 214 -15.12 10.61 -21.07
CA ASN A 214 -16.43 10.91 -20.51
C ASN A 214 -16.97 9.69 -19.75
N ILE A 215 -17.64 9.95 -18.62
CA ILE A 215 -18.17 8.93 -17.73
C ILE A 215 -19.56 9.34 -17.22
N HIS A 216 -20.41 8.37 -16.93
CA HIS A 216 -21.69 8.63 -16.28
C HIS A 216 -21.47 9.04 -14.82
N ARG A 217 -22.39 9.85 -14.27
CA ARG A 217 -22.25 10.36 -12.91
C ARG A 217 -22.12 9.25 -11.85
N GLU A 218 -22.91 8.18 -11.96
CA GLU A 218 -22.92 7.07 -11.01
C GLU A 218 -21.56 6.34 -10.98
N ASP A 219 -20.99 6.04 -12.14
CA ASP A 219 -19.66 5.44 -12.26
C ASP A 219 -18.55 6.36 -11.72
N PHE A 220 -18.68 7.68 -11.95
CA PHE A 220 -17.74 8.66 -11.42
C PHE A 220 -17.76 8.72 -9.88
N GLU A 221 -18.94 8.58 -9.27
CA GLU A 221 -19.10 8.55 -7.82
C GLU A 221 -18.44 7.29 -7.21
N ILE A 222 -18.53 6.12 -7.86
CA ILE A 222 -17.79 4.90 -7.48
C ILE A 222 -16.27 5.16 -7.43
N LEU A 223 -15.72 5.81 -8.46
CA LEU A 223 -14.29 6.13 -8.50
C LEU A 223 -13.91 7.13 -7.40
N CYS A 224 -14.78 8.09 -7.09
CA CYS A 224 -14.58 9.03 -5.99
C CYS A 224 -14.56 8.32 -4.63
N ASP A 225 -15.48 7.39 -4.40
CA ASP A 225 -15.55 6.60 -3.18
C ASP A 225 -14.30 5.75 -2.97
N TRP A 226 -13.80 5.09 -4.01
CA TRP A 226 -12.53 4.37 -3.97
C TRP A 226 -11.37 5.28 -3.58
N GLN A 227 -11.29 6.46 -4.21
CA GLN A 227 -10.22 7.41 -3.90
C GLN A 227 -10.31 7.91 -2.45
N SER A 228 -11.51 8.12 -1.93
CA SER A 228 -11.73 8.42 -0.50
C SER A 228 -11.34 7.25 0.41
N SER A 229 -11.58 6.00 0.00
CA SER A 229 -11.13 4.82 0.75
C SER A 229 -9.60 4.69 0.78
N LYS A 230 -8.88 5.04 -0.31
CA LYS A 230 -7.40 5.14 -0.29
C LYS A 230 -6.92 6.10 0.79
N GLN A 231 -7.55 7.28 0.88
CA GLN A 231 -7.21 8.28 1.90
C GLN A 231 -7.50 7.78 3.31
N LYS A 232 -8.66 7.14 3.53
CA LYS A 232 -9.03 6.58 4.84
C LYS A 232 -8.05 5.52 5.32
N LEU A 233 -7.58 4.63 4.44
CA LEU A 233 -6.53 3.66 4.78
C LEU A 233 -5.25 4.36 5.25
N VAL A 234 -4.78 5.37 4.50
CA VAL A 234 -3.56 6.12 4.85
C VAL A 234 -3.74 6.84 6.18
N SER A 235 -4.87 7.51 6.40
CA SER A 235 -5.15 8.19 7.68
C SER A 235 -5.21 7.21 8.86
N ALA A 236 -5.89 6.06 8.72
CA ALA A 236 -5.95 5.04 9.75
C ALA A 236 -4.55 4.48 10.08
N TYR A 237 -3.73 4.25 9.04
CA TYR A 237 -2.35 3.84 9.18
C TYR A 237 -1.49 4.88 9.93
N GLU A 238 -1.57 6.14 9.53
CA GLU A 238 -0.83 7.25 10.17
C GLU A 238 -1.22 7.38 11.64
N THR A 239 -2.51 7.30 11.98
CA THR A 239 -2.97 7.33 13.37
C THR A 239 -2.41 6.16 14.19
N TRP A 240 -2.49 4.93 13.66
CA TRP A 240 -1.97 3.75 14.34
C TRP A 240 -0.45 3.85 14.57
N GLN A 241 0.29 4.21 13.53
CA GLN A 241 1.75 4.30 13.60
C GLN A 241 2.22 5.47 14.47
N LYS A 242 1.54 6.61 14.44
CA LYS A 242 1.84 7.73 15.34
C LYS A 242 1.71 7.31 16.80
N ASN A 243 0.63 6.62 17.16
CA ASN A 243 0.44 6.09 18.51
C ASN A 243 1.58 5.14 18.93
N ASN A 244 2.01 4.24 18.04
CA ASN A 244 3.12 3.33 18.34
C ASN A 244 4.46 4.08 18.50
N ILE A 245 4.74 5.05 17.63
CA ILE A 245 5.95 5.88 17.67
C ILE A 245 6.02 6.69 18.97
N ASP A 246 4.92 7.36 19.34
CA ASP A 246 4.86 8.19 20.54
C ASP A 246 5.04 7.35 21.82
N ARG A 247 4.45 6.14 21.86
CA ARG A 247 4.67 5.18 22.97
C ARG A 247 6.11 4.68 23.02
N LEU A 248 6.72 4.40 21.88
CA LEU A 248 8.10 3.91 21.80
C LEU A 248 9.10 4.99 22.22
N ASP A 249 8.87 6.25 21.84
CA ASP A 249 9.68 7.40 22.27
C ASP A 249 9.63 7.59 23.80
N LEU A 250 8.45 7.40 24.42
CA LEU A 250 8.32 7.41 25.88
C LEU A 250 9.15 6.28 26.52
N VAL A 251 9.06 5.05 26.00
CA VAL A 251 9.87 3.92 26.48
C VAL A 251 11.36 4.24 26.34
N GLU A 252 11.80 4.77 25.20
CA GLU A 252 13.19 5.14 24.95
C GLU A 252 13.71 6.15 25.98
N LYS A 253 12.93 7.20 26.26
CA LYS A 253 13.26 8.21 27.27
C LYS A 253 13.34 7.60 28.67
N THR A 254 12.43 6.70 29.02
CA THR A 254 12.39 6.05 30.34
C THR A 254 13.58 5.09 30.54
N ILE A 255 13.85 4.18 29.60
CA ILE A 255 14.94 3.20 29.76
C ILE A 255 16.33 3.84 29.71
N LYS A 256 16.47 5.05 29.16
CA LYS A 256 17.70 5.85 29.23
C LYS A 256 18.04 6.22 30.68
N GLN A 257 17.04 6.39 31.53
CA GLN A 257 17.21 6.69 32.96
C GLN A 257 17.48 5.44 33.81
N TYR A 258 17.17 4.24 33.28
CA TYR A 258 17.40 2.99 33.99
C TYR A 258 18.86 2.54 33.95
N SER A 259 19.29 1.88 35.02
CA SER A 259 20.66 1.38 35.19
C SER A 259 20.76 -0.15 35.20
N VAL A 260 19.67 -0.84 35.52
CA VAL A 260 19.60 -2.30 35.62
C VAL A 260 18.52 -2.87 34.71
N VAL A 261 18.72 -4.12 34.28
CA VAL A 261 17.80 -4.83 33.39
C VAL A 261 16.46 -5.13 34.06
N ASP A 262 16.46 -5.40 35.36
CA ASP A 262 15.24 -5.71 36.12
C ASP A 262 14.18 -4.60 36.01
N ASP A 263 14.58 -3.32 35.98
CA ASP A 263 13.66 -2.18 35.86
C ASP A 263 12.92 -2.18 34.50
N VAL A 264 13.62 -2.58 33.43
CA VAL A 264 13.05 -2.70 32.08
C VAL A 264 12.04 -3.85 32.02
N ILE A 265 12.39 -4.98 32.64
CA ILE A 265 11.52 -6.16 32.72
C ILE A 265 10.27 -5.83 33.56
N GLU A 266 10.43 -5.08 34.66
CA GLU A 266 9.30 -4.64 35.47
C GLU A 266 8.36 -3.71 34.69
N LEU A 267 8.91 -2.77 33.92
CA LEU A 267 8.13 -1.91 33.03
C LEU A 267 7.34 -2.74 32.01
N ALA A 268 8.01 -3.66 31.32
CA ALA A 268 7.38 -4.55 30.34
C ALA A 268 6.23 -5.34 30.98
N LYS A 269 6.47 -5.95 32.15
CA LYS A 269 5.46 -6.71 32.89
C LYS A 269 4.25 -5.86 33.28
N LYS A 270 4.44 -4.61 33.72
CA LYS A 270 3.35 -3.71 34.10
C LYS A 270 2.42 -3.35 32.94
N ILE A 271 2.94 -3.36 31.71
CA ILE A 271 2.13 -3.11 30.51
C ILE A 271 1.67 -4.41 29.81
N GLY A 272 1.91 -5.57 30.43
CA GLY A 272 1.51 -6.87 29.89
C GLY A 272 2.42 -7.42 28.79
N PHE A 273 3.65 -6.90 28.66
CA PHE A 273 4.67 -7.43 27.76
C PHE A 273 5.58 -8.41 28.51
N ASP A 274 5.56 -9.67 28.10
CA ASP A 274 6.46 -10.70 28.65
C ASP A 274 7.85 -10.58 28.01
N LEU A 275 8.76 -9.88 28.70
CA LEU A 275 10.13 -9.66 28.30
C LEU A 275 11.07 -10.33 29.30
N SER A 276 11.92 -11.24 28.84
CA SER A 276 12.88 -11.93 29.68
C SER A 276 14.29 -11.35 29.55
N GLU A 277 15.15 -11.64 30.54
CA GLU A 277 16.56 -11.25 30.50
C GLU A 277 17.31 -11.87 29.31
N ARG A 278 16.92 -13.08 28.90
CA ARG A 278 17.49 -13.79 27.74
C ARG A 278 17.22 -13.05 26.43
N ASP A 279 16.04 -12.44 26.29
CA ASP A 279 15.68 -11.65 25.10
C ASP A 279 16.59 -10.41 24.94
N LEU A 280 17.24 -9.99 26.02
CA LEU A 280 18.18 -8.88 26.06
C LEU A 280 19.65 -9.34 25.95
N GLU A 281 19.89 -10.63 25.75
CA GLU A 281 21.24 -11.23 25.59
C GLU A 281 21.42 -11.92 24.25
N ILE A 282 20.33 -12.28 23.57
CA ILE A 282 20.37 -12.84 22.22
C ILE A 282 20.71 -11.71 21.23
N HIS A 283 21.93 -11.75 20.71
CA HIS A 283 22.43 -10.84 19.66
C HIS A 283 21.90 -11.16 18.26
N SER A 284 21.12 -12.23 18.11
CA SER A 284 20.52 -12.60 16.83
C SER A 284 19.46 -11.58 16.46
N THR A 285 19.55 -11.08 15.23
CA THR A 285 18.50 -10.34 14.52
C THR A 285 17.16 -11.08 14.47
N GLU A 286 17.14 -12.37 14.82
CA GLU A 286 15.98 -13.21 14.99
C GLU A 286 15.43 -13.12 16.41
N ILE A 287 15.00 -11.93 16.81
CA ILE A 287 13.89 -11.88 17.76
C ILE A 287 12.67 -12.41 17.00
N SER A 288 12.53 -13.73 16.98
CA SER A 288 11.35 -14.46 16.54
C SER A 288 10.25 -14.32 17.59
N PHE A 289 9.83 -13.08 17.89
CA PHE A 289 8.50 -12.79 18.41
C PHE A 289 7.50 -12.81 17.25
N TYR A 290 7.58 -13.84 16.42
CA TYR A 290 6.56 -14.06 15.42
C TYR A 290 5.34 -14.60 16.15
N ASN A 291 4.21 -13.90 16.05
CA ASN A 291 2.91 -14.43 16.40
C ASN A 291 2.78 -15.86 15.82
N THR A 292 2.42 -16.83 16.64
CA THR A 292 2.32 -18.25 16.27
C THR A 292 1.48 -18.46 15.01
N ASN A 293 0.48 -17.61 14.76
CA ASN A 293 -0.36 -17.66 13.56
C ASN A 293 0.40 -17.27 12.28
N ASN A 294 1.25 -16.24 12.35
CA ASN A 294 2.05 -15.80 11.20
C ASN A 294 3.20 -16.78 10.91
N VAL A 295 3.82 -17.35 11.96
CA VAL A 295 4.80 -18.44 11.79
C VAL A 295 4.13 -19.66 11.18
N ALA A 296 2.95 -20.04 11.69
CA ALA A 296 2.22 -21.19 11.17
C ALA A 296 1.89 -21.00 9.69
N GLN A 297 1.53 -19.79 9.26
CA GLN A 297 1.24 -19.49 7.86
C GLN A 297 2.51 -19.54 6.99
N LEU A 298 3.63 -18.95 7.44
CA LEU A 298 4.92 -19.07 6.76
C LEU A 298 5.39 -20.54 6.68
N LEU A 299 5.30 -21.29 7.77
CA LEU A 299 5.64 -22.71 7.81
C LEU A 299 4.72 -23.54 6.92
N ASN A 300 3.43 -23.20 6.83
CA ASN A 300 2.49 -23.83 5.91
C ASN A 300 2.83 -23.51 4.45
N ASP A 301 3.22 -22.27 4.15
CA ASP A 301 3.66 -21.86 2.80
C ASP A 301 4.99 -22.51 2.40
N MET A 302 5.84 -22.82 3.38
CA MET A 302 7.10 -23.55 3.23
C MET A 302 6.94 -25.08 3.20
N LYS A 303 5.73 -25.63 3.47
CA LYS A 303 5.52 -27.07 3.32
C LYS A 303 5.82 -27.47 1.87
N PRO A 304 6.61 -28.53 1.65
CA PRO A 304 6.83 -29.02 0.29
C PRO A 304 5.48 -29.33 -0.33
N LYS A 305 5.09 -28.54 -1.35
CA LYS A 305 3.83 -28.74 -2.07
C LYS A 305 3.87 -30.15 -2.65
N ALA A 306 2.90 -30.98 -2.27
CA ALA A 306 2.79 -32.32 -2.82
C ALA A 306 2.77 -32.22 -4.35
N LYS A 307 3.58 -33.04 -5.02
CA LYS A 307 3.55 -33.13 -6.48
C LYS A 307 2.11 -33.43 -6.88
N GLU A 308 1.51 -32.49 -7.58
CA GLU A 308 0.14 -32.56 -8.03
C GLU A 308 -0.13 -33.88 -8.74
N SER A 309 -1.12 -34.63 -8.26
CA SER A 309 -1.40 -35.95 -8.79
C SER A 309 -1.95 -35.83 -10.21
N ARG A 310 -1.79 -36.89 -11.02
CA ARG A 310 -2.36 -36.94 -12.38
C ARG A 310 -3.89 -36.77 -12.34
N ALA A 311 -4.55 -37.18 -11.25
CA ALA A 311 -5.98 -37.01 -11.06
C ALA A 311 -6.36 -35.54 -10.85
N ASP A 312 -5.59 -34.77 -10.08
CA ASP A 312 -5.85 -33.34 -9.83
C ASP A 312 -5.67 -32.50 -11.10
N LYS A 313 -4.70 -32.88 -11.95
CA LYS A 313 -4.51 -32.26 -13.28
C LYS A 313 -5.71 -32.51 -14.19
N ILE A 314 -6.25 -33.73 -14.20
CA ILE A 314 -7.43 -34.09 -15.00
C ILE A 314 -8.67 -33.37 -14.47
N ALA A 315 -8.84 -33.26 -13.15
CA ALA A 315 -9.94 -32.54 -12.53
C ALA A 315 -9.91 -31.04 -12.88
N ARG A 316 -8.73 -30.39 -12.83
CA ARG A 316 -8.61 -28.98 -13.20
C ARG A 316 -8.85 -28.74 -14.69
N VAL A 317 -8.39 -29.63 -15.56
CA VAL A 317 -8.68 -29.54 -17.00
C VAL A 317 -10.17 -29.72 -17.28
N LYS A 318 -10.85 -30.65 -16.59
CA LYS A 318 -12.31 -30.81 -16.70
C LYS A 318 -13.08 -29.59 -16.18
N ALA A 319 -12.67 -29.01 -15.06
CA ALA A 319 -13.29 -27.80 -14.52
C ALA A 319 -13.12 -26.60 -15.47
N TYR A 320 -11.94 -26.46 -16.09
CA TYR A 320 -11.70 -25.44 -17.11
C TYR A 320 -12.54 -25.66 -18.37
N GLN A 321 -12.62 -26.91 -18.86
CA GLN A 321 -13.47 -27.25 -20.00
C GLN A 321 -14.96 -27.02 -19.71
N GLN A 322 -15.42 -27.24 -18.48
CA GLN A 322 -16.78 -26.92 -18.06
C GLN A 322 -17.03 -25.42 -17.95
N SER A 323 -16.06 -24.61 -17.49
CA SER A 323 -16.21 -23.14 -17.49
C SER A 323 -16.18 -22.51 -18.88
N VAL A 324 -15.53 -23.17 -19.85
CA VAL A 324 -15.48 -22.72 -21.25
C VAL A 324 -16.72 -23.19 -22.04
N ALA A 325 -17.38 -24.27 -21.62
CA ALA A 325 -18.60 -24.78 -22.26
C ALA A 325 -19.89 -24.11 -21.76
N VAL A 326 -19.82 -23.22 -20.77
CA VAL A 326 -20.97 -22.48 -20.20
C VAL A 326 -20.94 -20.99 -20.63
N ASN A 327 -20.05 -20.61 -21.55
CA ASN A 327 -20.05 -19.31 -22.23
C ASN A 327 -20.30 -19.45 -23.72
#